data_AF-A0AAV4C543-F1
#
_entry.id   AF-A0AAV4C543-F1
#
_cell.length_a   1.000
_cell.length_b   1.000
_cell.length_c   1.000
_cell.angle_alpha   90.00
_cell.angle_beta   90.00
_cell.angle_gamma   90.00
#
_symmetry.space_group_name_H-M   'P 1'
#
loop_
_entity.id
_entity.type
_entity.pdbx_description
1 polymer ?
#
loop_
_entity_poly.entity_id
_entity_poly.type
_entity_poly.pdbx_seq_one_letter_code
_entity_poly.pdbx_strand_id
1 'polypeptide(L)'
;MPRTANKRNTIVKNAWYQVCFYSPGGNVRGQEPYQTQCDTPCRNGQTLVKRLCVGQAIIPCVDLKEHCDSWQSWSYCKRKLYKKYMKENCRKACKLCIVIPCVDLSKFCSSMQRFGYCWGIYEAHMRKICRKAWGLC
;
A
#
# COMPACT_ATOMS: atom_id res chain seq x y z
N MET A 1 -40.64 -0.69 -38.14
CA MET A 1 -39.81 -1.85 -38.52
C MET A 1 -38.48 -1.82 -37.75
N PRO A 2 -38.29 -2.61 -36.68
CA PRO A 2 -36.97 -2.83 -36.11
C PRO A 2 -36.33 -4.06 -36.77
N ARG A 3 -35.16 -3.87 -37.41
CA ARG A 3 -34.36 -4.97 -37.94
C ARG A 3 -33.81 -5.77 -36.77
N THR A 4 -34.24 -7.02 -36.65
CA THR A 4 -33.67 -8.01 -35.75
C THR A 4 -32.21 -8.26 -36.17
N ALA A 5 -31.26 -7.75 -35.38
CA ALA A 5 -29.86 -8.13 -35.52
C ALA A 5 -29.71 -9.60 -35.11
N ASN A 6 -29.69 -10.47 -36.12
CA ASN A 6 -29.41 -11.89 -36.00
C ASN A 6 -27.98 -12.06 -35.45
N LYS A 7 -27.84 -12.18 -34.12
CA LYS A 7 -26.58 -12.55 -33.47
C LYS A 7 -26.28 -14.01 -33.83
N ARG A 8 -25.64 -14.21 -34.98
CA ARG A 8 -25.05 -15.51 -35.32
C ARG A 8 -24.08 -15.87 -34.20
N ASN A 9 -24.35 -17.00 -33.56
CA ASN A 9 -23.49 -17.64 -32.57
C ASN A 9 -22.20 -18.08 -33.27
N THR A 10 -21.30 -17.12 -33.51
CA THR A 10 -20.04 -17.35 -34.21
C THR A 10 -19.01 -17.74 -33.16
N ILE A 11 -18.68 -19.03 -33.14
CA ILE A 11 -17.58 -19.56 -32.35
C ILE A 11 -16.31 -18.91 -32.89
N VAL A 12 -15.73 -17.97 -32.13
CA VAL A 12 -14.45 -17.35 -32.47
C VAL A 12 -13.36 -18.34 -32.11
N LYS A 13 -12.83 -19.04 -33.11
CA LYS A 13 -11.67 -19.92 -32.95
C LYS A 13 -10.42 -19.05 -32.74
N ASN A 14 -9.49 -19.49 -31.88
CA ASN A 14 -8.27 -18.76 -31.52
C ASN A 14 -8.51 -17.40 -30.81
N ALA A 15 -9.56 -17.32 -29.99
CA ALA A 15 -9.82 -16.14 -29.17
C ALA A 15 -9.04 -16.21 -27.84
N TRP A 16 -8.39 -15.10 -27.47
CA TRP A 16 -7.66 -14.95 -26.21
C TRP A 16 -8.20 -13.76 -25.44
N TYR A 17 -8.39 -13.93 -24.12
CA TYR A 17 -8.77 -12.86 -23.20
C TYR A 17 -7.78 -12.83 -22.06
N GLN A 18 -7.13 -11.68 -21.86
CA GLN A 18 -6.11 -11.49 -20.84
C GLN A 18 -6.52 -10.37 -19.89
N VAL A 19 -6.37 -10.62 -18.58
CA VAL A 19 -6.73 -9.68 -17.52
C VAL A 19 -5.63 -9.62 -16.47
N CYS A 20 -5.28 -8.40 -16.06
CA CYS A 20 -4.38 -8.13 -14.94
C CYS A 20 -5.10 -7.28 -13.90
N PHE A 21 -4.93 -7.63 -12.63
CA PHE A 21 -5.48 -6.88 -11.50
C PHE A 21 -4.36 -6.20 -10.72
N TYR A 22 -4.55 -4.94 -10.35
CA TYR A 22 -3.57 -4.14 -9.61
C TYR A 22 -4.14 -3.73 -8.25
N SER A 23 -3.35 -3.94 -7.19
CA SER A 23 -3.70 -3.55 -5.82
C SER A 23 -2.53 -2.84 -5.15
N PRO A 24 -2.73 -1.63 -4.57
CA PRO A 24 -3.97 -0.85 -4.61
C PRO A 24 -4.31 -0.35 -6.02
N GLY A 25 -5.59 -0.06 -6.27
CA GLY A 25 -6.03 0.49 -7.56
C GLY A 25 -5.40 1.85 -7.86
N GLY A 26 -4.95 2.03 -9.11
CA GLY A 26 -4.37 3.28 -9.61
C GLY A 26 -5.38 4.16 -10.37
N ASN A 27 -4.87 4.97 -11.31
CA ASN A 27 -5.67 5.80 -12.22
C ASN A 27 -6.68 6.70 -11.52
N VAL A 28 -6.23 7.36 -10.46
CA VAL A 28 -7.06 8.29 -9.70
C VAL A 28 -7.27 9.54 -10.54
N ARG A 29 -8.54 9.92 -10.74
CA ARG A 29 -8.92 11.13 -11.49
C ARG A 29 -8.17 12.37 -10.96
N GLY A 30 -7.48 13.07 -11.86
CA GLY A 30 -6.75 14.31 -11.55
C GLY A 30 -5.45 14.12 -10.76
N GLN A 31 -4.93 12.89 -10.66
CA GLN A 31 -3.60 12.63 -10.11
C GLN A 31 -2.64 12.16 -11.20
N GLU A 32 -1.41 12.65 -11.13
CA GLU A 32 -0.30 12.10 -11.91
C GLU A 32 0.02 10.67 -11.43
N PRO A 33 0.39 9.75 -12.35
CA PRO A 33 0.66 8.36 -12.02
C PRO A 33 1.91 8.17 -11.14
N TYR A 34 2.87 9.11 -11.22
CA TYR A 34 4.07 9.16 -10.39
C TYR A 34 4.61 10.59 -10.31
N GLN A 35 5.48 10.86 -9.33
CA GLN A 35 6.20 12.13 -9.19
C GLN A 35 7.47 12.09 -10.05
N THR A 36 7.78 13.17 -10.78
CA THR A 36 8.89 13.25 -11.73
C THR A 36 10.20 13.80 -11.14
N GLN A 37 10.32 13.87 -9.82
CA GLN A 37 11.53 14.37 -9.16
C GLN A 37 12.67 13.34 -9.23
N CYS A 38 13.87 13.82 -9.56
CA CYS A 38 15.05 13.00 -9.84
C CYS A 38 15.57 12.22 -8.62
N ASP A 39 15.36 12.77 -7.43
CA ASP A 39 15.46 12.04 -6.17
C ASP A 39 14.05 11.56 -5.83
N THR A 40 13.71 10.32 -6.15
CA THR A 40 12.41 9.78 -5.74
C THR A 40 12.50 9.42 -4.27
N PRO A 41 11.89 10.17 -3.33
CA PRO A 41 11.95 9.79 -1.93
C PRO A 41 11.08 8.55 -1.78
N CYS A 42 11.73 7.39 -1.68
CA CYS A 42 11.04 6.21 -1.22
C CYS A 42 10.38 6.54 0.12
N ARG A 43 9.13 6.11 0.31
CA ARG A 43 8.41 6.42 1.54
C ARG A 43 9.15 5.82 2.72
N ASN A 44 8.97 6.40 3.91
CA ASN A 44 9.59 5.88 5.11
C ASN A 44 9.35 4.36 5.24
N GLY A 45 10.40 3.58 5.53
CA GLY A 45 10.33 2.12 5.51
C GLY A 45 10.39 1.44 4.13
N GLN A 46 10.75 2.16 3.06
CA GLN A 46 11.06 1.61 1.74
C GLN A 46 12.55 1.81 1.40
N THR A 47 13.09 0.95 0.53
CA THR A 47 14.47 1.04 0.02
C THR A 47 14.46 1.20 -1.50
N LEU A 48 15.45 1.90 -2.05
CA LEU A 48 15.61 2.06 -3.49
C LEU A 48 16.39 0.87 -4.06
N VAL A 49 15.74 0.05 -4.87
CA VAL A 49 16.36 -1.09 -5.56
C VAL A 49 16.12 -0.93 -7.05
N LYS A 50 17.18 -0.78 -7.85
CA LYS A 50 17.10 -0.62 -9.31
C LYS A 50 16.07 0.44 -9.73
N ARG A 51 16.12 1.61 -9.08
CA ARG A 51 15.19 2.75 -9.29
C ARG A 51 13.71 2.48 -8.93
N LEU A 52 13.42 1.42 -8.18
CA LEU A 52 12.10 1.13 -7.65
C LEU A 52 12.10 1.19 -6.12
N CYS A 53 11.05 1.75 -5.53
CA CYS A 53 10.85 1.70 -4.08
C CYS A 53 10.28 0.35 -3.68
N VAL A 54 11.07 -0.43 -2.95
CA VAL A 54 10.75 -1.79 -2.50
C VAL A 54 10.50 -1.78 -0.99
N GLY A 55 9.63 -2.66 -0.53
CA GLY A 55 9.22 -2.76 0.87
C GLY A 55 7.94 -1.99 1.18
N GLN A 56 7.40 -2.23 2.38
CA GLN A 56 6.15 -1.67 2.82
C GLN A 56 6.38 -0.27 3.40
N ALA A 57 5.75 0.74 2.80
CA ALA A 57 5.75 2.08 3.35
C ALA A 57 5.17 2.08 4.78
N ILE A 58 5.95 2.60 5.72
CA ILE A 58 5.50 2.96 7.05
C ILE A 58 4.70 4.23 6.88
N ILE A 59 3.39 4.07 7.05
CA ILE A 59 2.46 5.17 7.03
C ILE A 59 2.27 5.61 8.48
N PRO A 60 2.63 6.85 8.86
CA PRO A 60 2.41 7.33 10.21
C PRO A 60 0.93 7.20 10.60
N CYS A 61 0.68 6.55 11.73
CA CYS A 61 -0.65 6.32 12.28
C CYS A 61 -1.06 7.52 13.13
N VAL A 62 -1.42 8.61 12.45
CA VAL A 62 -1.90 9.82 13.10
C VAL A 62 -3.13 10.34 12.38
N ASP A 63 -3.93 11.09 13.10
CA ASP A 63 -4.95 11.94 12.50
C ASP A 63 -4.33 13.30 12.21
N LEU A 64 -4.47 13.76 10.98
CA LEU A 64 -3.93 15.02 10.46
C LEU A 64 -4.95 16.16 10.56
N LYS A 65 -6.19 15.87 10.97
CA LYS A 65 -7.28 16.84 11.10
C LYS A 65 -7.92 16.70 12.48
N GLU A 66 -8.26 17.83 13.06
CA GLU A 66 -8.82 17.90 14.42
C GLU A 66 -10.22 17.26 14.51
N HIS A 67 -11.01 17.32 13.43
CA HIS A 67 -12.37 16.78 13.39
C HIS A 67 -12.44 15.29 12.99
N CYS A 68 -11.32 14.57 12.98
CA CYS A 68 -11.30 13.16 12.57
C CYS A 68 -12.21 12.28 13.44
N ASP A 69 -12.28 12.55 14.75
CA ASP A 69 -13.18 11.82 15.66
C ASP A 69 -14.66 12.10 15.36
N SER A 70 -15.03 13.36 15.09
CA SER A 70 -16.40 13.71 14.70
C SER A 70 -16.79 13.11 13.35
N TRP A 71 -15.90 13.13 12.35
CA TRP A 71 -16.18 12.51 11.06
C TRP A 71 -16.22 10.98 11.13
N GLN A 72 -15.43 10.39 12.02
CA GLN A 72 -15.50 8.96 12.33
C GLN A 72 -16.85 8.59 12.92
N SER A 73 -17.37 9.37 13.87
CA SER A 73 -18.69 9.12 14.49
C SER A 73 -19.82 9.22 13.46
N TRP A 74 -19.70 10.12 12.48
CA TRP A 74 -20.61 10.22 11.33
C TRP A 74 -20.41 9.12 10.27
N SER A 75 -19.54 8.15 10.54
CA SER A 75 -19.22 7.00 9.69
C SER A 75 -18.59 7.37 8.33
N TYR A 76 -17.88 8.49 8.24
CA TYR A 76 -17.29 8.96 6.98
C TYR A 76 -16.19 8.01 6.46
N CYS A 77 -15.57 7.23 7.34
CA CYS A 77 -14.63 6.16 6.97
C CYS A 77 -15.25 5.10 6.03
N LYS A 78 -16.56 4.88 6.10
CA LYS A 78 -17.28 3.87 5.30
C LYS A 78 -17.97 4.46 4.07
N ARG A 79 -18.27 5.77 4.07
CA ARG A 79 -18.97 6.45 2.97
C ARG A 79 -18.05 6.61 1.76
N LYS A 80 -18.46 6.14 0.57
CA LYS A 80 -17.64 6.14 -0.66
C LYS A 80 -17.03 7.52 -0.97
N LEU A 81 -17.81 8.60 -0.79
CA LEU A 81 -17.37 9.97 -1.08
C LEU A 81 -16.22 10.43 -0.18
N TYR A 82 -16.25 10.06 1.11
CA TYR A 82 -15.31 10.55 2.12
C TYR A 82 -14.22 9.55 2.47
N LYS A 83 -14.38 8.27 2.09
CA LYS A 83 -13.46 7.18 2.44
C LYS A 83 -12.01 7.47 2.07
N LYS A 84 -11.76 8.07 0.90
CA LYS A 84 -10.40 8.43 0.48
C LYS A 84 -9.82 9.53 1.37
N TYR A 85 -10.55 10.63 1.53
CA TYR A 85 -10.16 11.75 2.38
C TYR A 85 -9.88 11.31 3.81
N MET A 86 -10.77 10.49 4.37
CA MET A 86 -10.64 9.91 5.70
C MET A 86 -9.45 8.95 5.81
N LYS A 87 -9.13 8.18 4.77
CA LYS A 87 -7.94 7.30 4.76
C LYS A 87 -6.62 8.08 4.70
N GLU A 88 -6.63 9.26 4.10
CA GLU A 88 -5.43 10.10 3.99
C GLU A 88 -5.21 10.91 5.27
N ASN A 89 -6.29 11.45 5.84
CA ASN A 89 -6.23 12.43 6.93
C ASN A 89 -6.60 11.87 8.31
N CYS A 90 -7.37 10.79 8.40
CA CYS A 90 -7.97 10.31 9.64
C CYS A 90 -7.73 8.81 9.86
N ARG A 91 -6.48 8.38 9.70
CA ARG A 91 -6.13 6.95 9.73
C ARG A 91 -6.36 6.32 11.08
N LYS A 92 -6.06 7.06 12.16
CA LYS A 92 -6.21 6.56 13.53
C LYS A 92 -7.68 6.49 13.89
N ALA A 93 -8.45 7.55 13.66
CA ALA A 93 -9.90 7.56 13.86
C ALA A 93 -10.60 6.46 13.03
N CYS A 94 -10.23 6.30 11.75
CA CYS A 94 -10.80 5.24 10.91
C CYS A 94 -10.30 3.83 11.20
N LYS A 95 -9.42 3.64 12.19
CA LYS A 95 -8.82 2.34 12.53
C LYS A 95 -8.11 1.70 11.32
N LEU A 96 -7.57 2.53 10.44
CA LEU A 96 -6.83 2.13 9.24
C LEU A 96 -5.33 2.00 9.49
N CYS A 97 -4.92 2.28 10.72
CA CYS A 97 -3.58 1.99 11.17
C CYS A 97 -3.36 0.49 11.17
N ILE A 98 -2.50 0.03 10.25
CA ILE A 98 -1.82 -1.24 10.45
C ILE A 98 -0.81 -0.93 11.54
N VAL A 99 -1.19 -1.17 12.79
CA VAL A 99 -0.24 -1.14 13.91
C VAL A 99 0.66 -2.32 13.65
N ILE A 100 1.77 -2.09 12.94
CA ILE A 100 2.79 -3.11 12.88
C ILE A 100 3.58 -2.90 14.16
N PRO A 101 3.42 -3.80 15.16
CA PRO A 101 4.01 -3.57 16.46
C PRO A 101 5.50 -3.32 16.29
N CYS A 102 5.99 -2.24 16.89
CA CYS A 102 7.40 -1.92 16.91
C CYS A 102 8.10 -2.83 17.91
N VAL A 103 8.23 -4.09 17.52
CA VAL A 103 8.83 -5.14 18.33
C VAL A 103 9.68 -6.01 17.44
N ASP A 104 10.69 -6.61 18.06
CA ASP A 104 11.37 -7.76 17.49
C ASP A 104 10.57 -9.00 17.85
N LEU A 105 10.04 -9.67 16.83
CA LEU A 105 9.30 -10.92 16.95
C LEU A 105 10.24 -12.12 17.18
N SER A 106 11.54 -11.94 16.98
CA SER A 106 12.56 -12.94 17.28
C SER A 106 13.54 -12.41 18.31
N LYS A 107 13.86 -13.25 19.31
CA LYS A 107 14.92 -12.98 20.28
C LYS A 107 16.32 -12.87 19.64
N PHE A 108 16.49 -13.34 18.41
CA PHE A 108 17.77 -13.33 17.69
C PHE A 108 18.00 -12.03 16.90
N CYS A 109 17.07 -11.08 16.92
CA CYS A 109 17.15 -9.88 16.09
C CYS A 109 18.42 -9.06 16.33
N SER A 110 18.83 -8.85 17.59
CA SER A 110 20.08 -8.17 17.93
C SER A 110 21.32 -8.91 17.41
N SER A 111 21.33 -10.24 17.51
CA SER A 111 22.43 -11.06 17.02
C SER A 111 22.49 -11.05 15.49
N MET A 112 21.36 -11.20 14.82
CA MET A 112 21.28 -11.20 13.36
C MET A 112 21.65 -9.83 12.76
N GLN A 113 21.30 -8.73 13.44
CA GLN A 113 21.78 -7.40 13.10
C GLN A 113 23.31 -7.33 13.21
N ARG A 114 23.89 -7.79 14.33
CA ARG A 114 25.33 -7.80 14.56
C ARG A 114 26.12 -8.62 13.53
N PHE A 115 25.55 -9.73 13.07
CA PHE A 115 26.16 -10.61 12.06
C PHE A 115 25.96 -10.14 10.61
N GLY A 116 25.31 -9.00 10.38
CA GLY A 116 25.17 -8.45 9.04
C GLY A 116 24.14 -9.18 8.16
N TYR A 117 23.18 -9.90 8.77
CA TYR A 117 21.97 -10.38 8.06
C TYR A 117 21.06 -9.24 7.61
N CYS A 118 21.56 -8.00 7.73
CA CYS A 118 20.95 -6.77 7.29
C CYS A 118 20.84 -6.61 5.76
N TRP A 119 21.47 -7.50 5.00
CA TRP A 119 21.59 -7.36 3.55
C TRP A 119 21.37 -8.67 2.81
N GLY A 120 21.03 -8.57 1.53
CA GLY A 120 20.85 -9.72 0.65
C GLY A 120 19.54 -10.47 0.90
N ILE A 121 19.57 -11.80 0.77
CA ILE A 121 18.36 -12.64 0.76
C ILE A 121 17.55 -12.59 2.06
N TYR A 122 18.17 -12.20 3.18
CA TYR A 122 17.54 -12.15 4.49
C TYR A 122 16.86 -10.81 4.80
N GLU A 123 17.06 -9.78 3.96
CA GLU A 123 16.51 -8.43 4.17
C GLU A 123 14.99 -8.43 4.33
N ALA A 124 14.28 -9.10 3.41
CA ALA A 124 12.82 -9.14 3.45
C ALA A 124 12.28 -9.84 4.71
N HIS A 125 13.01 -10.85 5.21
CA HIS A 125 12.65 -11.62 6.39
C HIS A 125 12.89 -10.80 7.67
N MET A 126 14.06 -10.17 7.76
CA MET A 126 14.44 -9.37 8.90
C MET A 126 13.61 -8.08 9.03
N ARG A 127 13.19 -7.44 7.94
CA ARG A 127 12.26 -6.28 8.00
C ARG A 127 10.88 -6.63 8.58
N LYS A 128 10.48 -7.90 8.51
CA LYS A 128 9.21 -8.38 9.07
C LYS A 128 9.33 -8.78 10.53
N ILE A 129 10.45 -9.41 10.90
CA ILE A 129 10.64 -10.03 12.21
C ILE A 129 11.41 -9.13 13.17
N CYS A 130 12.35 -8.33 12.69
CA CYS A 130 13.35 -7.64 13.50
C CYS A 130 13.28 -6.12 13.32
N ARG A 131 12.11 -5.53 13.53
CA ARG A 131 11.86 -4.12 13.20
C ARG A 131 12.64 -3.14 14.06
N LYS A 132 12.80 -3.42 15.37
CA LYS A 132 13.57 -2.57 16.28
C LYS A 132 15.05 -2.71 15.99
N ALA A 133 15.55 -3.95 15.87
CA ALA A 133 16.94 -4.19 15.48
C ALA A 133 17.28 -3.61 14.09
N TRP A 134 16.30 -3.39 13.22
CA TRP A 134 16.51 -2.80 11.90
C TRP A 134 16.34 -1.27 11.84
N GLY A 135 15.98 -0.61 12.94
CA GLY A 135 15.70 0.83 12.93
C GLY A 135 14.53 1.21 12.00
N LEU A 136 13.63 0.27 11.73
CA LEU A 136 12.37 0.54 10.99
C LEU A 136 11.32 1.18 11.91
N CYS A 137 11.63 1.18 13.20
CA CYS A 137 11.11 1.96 14.29
C CYS A 137 12.20 1.89 15.38
#